data_AF-A0A2V5ZVQ8-F1
#
_entry.id   AF-A0A2V5ZVQ8-F1
#
_cell.length_a   1.000
_cell.length_b   1.000
_cell.length_c   1.000
_cell.angle_alpha   90.00
_cell.angle_beta   90.00
_cell.angle_gamma   90.00
#
_symmetry.space_group_name_H-M   'P 1'
#
loop_
_entity.id
_entity.type
_entity.pdbx_description
1 polymer ?
#
loop_
_entity_poly.entity_id
_entity_poly.type
_entity_poly.pdbx_seq_one_letter_code
_entity_poly.pdbx_strand_id
1 'polypeptide(L)'
;MTFPEVLVAVLLLGVFCASIFELNAVCLRYIDASKESMSALQSVHDRCEVLRNLSFADLTTTSTIQTLLAAPPNGSEFCKKATEVVKISAYPTPNGVTQFTRSSNGTVTTNSTATSLGSSLVQVDVSTSWNMLAGRARSEQTSTIISNGTKK
;
A
#
# COMPACT_ATOMS: atom_id res chain seq x y z
N MET A 1 -35.43 42.11 -24.48
CA MET A 1 -35.23 40.73 -24.01
C MET A 1 -36.56 40.01 -24.12
N THR A 2 -36.66 38.98 -24.94
CA THR A 2 -37.92 38.23 -25.14
C THR A 2 -38.01 37.06 -24.16
N PHE A 3 -39.23 36.59 -23.86
CA PHE A 3 -39.43 35.48 -22.92
C PHE A 3 -38.62 34.21 -23.30
N PRO A 4 -38.51 33.80 -24.59
CA PRO A 4 -37.63 32.70 -24.99
C PRO A 4 -36.15 32.93 -24.68
N GLU A 5 -35.64 34.16 -24.84
CA GLU A 5 -34.24 34.50 -24.53
C GLU A 5 -33.94 34.32 -23.04
N VAL A 6 -34.87 34.72 -22.16
CA VAL A 6 -34.72 34.56 -20.70
C VAL A 6 -34.68 33.08 -20.31
N LEU A 7 -35.54 32.25 -20.92
CA LEU A 7 -35.55 30.80 -20.65
C LEU A 7 -34.24 30.12 -21.06
N VAL A 8 -33.69 30.47 -22.22
CA VAL A 8 -32.40 29.94 -22.67
C VAL A 8 -31.27 30.42 -21.76
N ALA A 9 -31.28 31.68 -21.34
CA ALA A 9 -30.27 32.22 -20.43
C ALA A 9 -30.27 31.51 -19.06
N VAL A 10 -31.45 31.26 -18.48
CA VAL A 10 -31.59 30.52 -17.21
C VAL A 10 -31.14 29.07 -17.35
N LEU A 11 -31.47 28.40 -18.46
CA LEU A 11 -31.02 27.03 -18.74
C LEU A 11 -29.49 26.96 -18.79
N LEU A 12 -28.85 27.87 -19.54
CA LEU A 12 -27.39 27.91 -19.67
C LEU A 12 -26.71 28.19 -18.32
N LEU A 13 -27.27 29.11 -17.52
CA LEU A 13 -26.76 29.38 -16.17
C LEU A 13 -26.89 28.15 -15.27
N GLY A 14 -28.01 27.42 -15.34
CA GLY A 14 -28.22 26.20 -14.58
C GLY A 14 -27.20 25.11 -14.91
N VAL A 15 -26.96 24.86 -16.21
CA VAL A 15 -25.96 23.88 -16.68
C VAL A 15 -24.54 24.32 -16.28
N PHE A 16 -24.24 25.61 -16.38
CA PHE A 16 -22.95 26.17 -15.97
C PHE A 16 -22.69 26.00 -14.47
N CYS A 17 -23.67 26.29 -13.62
CA CYS A 17 -23.54 26.09 -12.17
C CYS A 17 -23.37 24.59 -11.84
N ALA A 18 -24.17 23.71 -12.48
CA ALA A 18 -24.08 22.27 -12.26
C ALA A 18 -22.69 21.71 -12.63
N SER A 19 -22.12 22.13 -13.77
CA SER A 19 -20.81 21.67 -14.22
C SER A 19 -19.66 22.12 -13.31
N ILE A 20 -19.75 23.31 -12.71
CA ILE A 20 -18.76 23.77 -11.71
C ILE A 20 -18.78 22.87 -10.47
N PHE A 21 -19.96 22.53 -9.95
CA PHE A 21 -20.05 21.65 -8.77
C PHE A 21 -19.55 20.23 -9.07
N GLU A 22 -19.86 19.70 -10.25
CA GLU A 22 -19.37 18.40 -10.67
C GLU A 22 -17.83 18.41 -10.82
N LEU A 23 -17.27 19.42 -11.48
CA LEU A 23 -15.82 19.57 -11.62
C LEU A 23 -15.13 19.64 -10.25
N ASN A 24 -15.67 20.43 -9.32
CA ASN A 24 -15.15 20.51 -7.96
C ASN A 24 -15.19 19.15 -7.24
N ALA A 25 -16.28 18.41 -7.39
CA ALA A 25 -16.41 17.07 -6.81
C ALA A 25 -15.37 16.10 -7.40
N VAL A 26 -15.12 16.17 -8.71
CA VAL A 26 -14.11 15.35 -9.38
C VAL A 26 -12.69 15.71 -8.91
N CYS A 27 -12.37 17.00 -8.81
CA CYS A 27 -11.08 17.47 -8.32
C CYS A 27 -10.78 16.96 -6.90
N LEU A 28 -11.76 17.02 -5.98
CA LEU A 28 -11.59 16.50 -4.62
C LEU A 28 -11.33 14.99 -4.61
N ARG A 29 -12.04 14.22 -5.42
CA ARG A 29 -11.80 12.76 -5.55
C ARG A 29 -10.39 12.46 -6.04
N TYR A 30 -9.87 13.25 -6.99
CA TYR A 30 -8.50 13.10 -7.47
C TYR A 30 -7.46 13.44 -6.39
N ILE A 31 -7.70 14.48 -5.60
CA ILE A 31 -6.83 14.84 -4.48
C ILE A 31 -6.79 13.72 -3.44
N ASP A 32 -7.95 13.16 -3.07
CA ASP A 32 -8.02 12.07 -2.10
C ASP A 32 -7.34 10.80 -2.62
N ALA A 33 -7.58 10.43 -3.89
CA ALA A 33 -6.89 9.31 -4.54
C ALA A 33 -5.37 9.52 -4.56
N SER A 34 -4.89 10.75 -4.77
CA SER A 34 -3.47 11.07 -4.78
C SER A 34 -2.84 10.95 -3.39
N LYS A 35 -3.54 11.43 -2.36
CA LYS A 35 -3.12 11.27 -0.95
C LYS A 35 -3.04 9.79 -0.56
N GLU A 36 -4.00 8.99 -0.98
CA GLU A 36 -3.98 7.54 -0.74
C GLU A 36 -2.80 6.87 -1.45
N SER A 37 -2.53 7.23 -2.70
CA SER A 37 -1.39 6.70 -3.46
C SER A 37 -0.06 7.04 -2.79
N MET A 38 0.11 8.29 -2.32
CA MET A 38 1.32 8.69 -1.60
C MET A 38 1.45 7.97 -0.26
N SER A 39 0.35 7.78 0.46
CA SER A 39 0.32 7.02 1.71
C SER A 39 0.67 5.55 1.50
N ALA A 40 0.25 4.96 0.36
CA ALA A 40 0.59 3.60 -0.02
C ALA A 40 2.09 3.43 -0.30
N LEU A 41 2.67 4.35 -1.07
CA LEU A 41 4.11 4.38 -1.32
C LEU A 41 4.89 4.49 -0.01
N GLN A 42 4.51 5.43 0.85
CA GLN A 42 5.15 5.60 2.15
C GLN A 42 5.01 4.34 3.02
N SER A 43 3.83 3.71 3.03
CA SER A 43 3.58 2.47 3.79
C SER A 43 4.53 1.34 3.40
N VAL A 44 4.70 1.11 2.09
CA VAL A 44 5.59 0.07 1.56
C VAL A 44 7.06 0.40 1.84
N HIS A 45 7.46 1.66 1.70
CA HIS A 45 8.82 2.10 2.02
C HIS A 45 9.12 2.00 3.52
N ASP A 46 8.24 2.46 4.40
CA ASP A 46 8.43 2.39 5.85
C ASP A 46 8.55 0.94 6.32
N ARG A 47 7.72 0.03 5.78
CA ARG A 47 7.87 -1.40 6.10
C ARG A 47 9.21 -1.94 5.60
N CYS A 48 9.58 -1.61 4.37
CA CYS A 48 10.85 -2.04 3.80
C CYS A 48 12.02 -1.55 4.66
N GLU A 49 11.97 -0.32 5.16
CA GLU A 49 12.96 0.23 6.08
C GLU A 49 13.01 -0.51 7.42
N VAL A 50 11.86 -0.82 8.01
CA VAL A 50 11.79 -1.63 9.23
C VAL A 50 12.41 -3.02 9.02
N LEU A 51 12.07 -3.70 7.92
CA LEU A 51 12.64 -5.02 7.58
C LEU A 51 14.14 -4.93 7.27
N ARG A 52 14.57 -3.88 6.58
CA ARG A 52 15.99 -3.58 6.33
C ARG A 52 16.75 -3.30 7.62
N ASN A 53 16.09 -2.83 8.68
CA ASN A 53 16.69 -2.55 9.97
C ASN A 53 16.70 -3.74 10.95
N LEU A 54 15.97 -4.82 10.69
CA LEU A 54 16.04 -6.07 11.47
C LEU A 54 17.35 -6.86 11.30
N SER A 55 17.84 -7.50 12.37
CA SER A 55 18.98 -8.41 12.25
C SER A 55 18.68 -9.51 11.21
N PHE A 56 19.71 -10.04 10.53
CA PHE A 56 19.48 -11.07 9.51
C PHE A 56 18.87 -12.35 10.12
N ALA A 57 19.22 -12.68 11.36
CA ALA A 57 18.64 -13.79 12.11
C ALA A 57 17.14 -13.57 12.38
N ASP A 58 16.74 -12.35 12.75
CA ASP A 58 15.33 -12.00 12.95
C ASP A 58 14.55 -11.97 11.64
N LEU A 59 15.18 -11.46 10.57
CA LEU A 59 14.57 -11.35 9.24
C LEU A 59 14.24 -12.73 8.63
N THR A 60 15.05 -13.75 8.96
CA THR A 60 14.86 -15.12 8.51
C THR A 60 14.00 -15.97 9.46
N THR A 61 13.63 -15.42 10.62
CA THR A 61 12.81 -16.11 11.62
C THR A 61 11.33 -15.77 11.44
N THR A 62 10.52 -16.79 11.17
CA THR A 62 9.09 -16.61 10.82
C THR A 62 8.28 -15.96 11.94
N SER A 63 8.48 -16.38 13.20
CA SER A 63 7.76 -15.84 14.37
C SER A 63 8.10 -14.37 14.65
N THR A 64 9.36 -13.98 14.42
CA THR A 64 9.80 -12.59 14.61
C THR A 64 9.12 -11.68 13.58
N ILE A 65 9.10 -12.08 12.31
CA ILE A 65 8.39 -11.32 11.27
C ILE A 65 6.89 -11.28 11.54
N GLN A 66 6.27 -12.40 11.92
CA GLN A 66 4.84 -12.42 12.23
C GLN A 66 4.48 -11.44 13.36
N THR A 67 5.30 -11.38 14.41
CA THR A 67 5.12 -10.44 15.53
C THR A 67 5.32 -8.99 15.09
N LEU A 68 6.34 -8.72 14.27
CA LEU A 68 6.62 -7.39 13.72
C LEU A 68 5.45 -6.86 12.88
N LEU A 69 4.87 -7.72 12.05
CA LEU A 69 3.77 -7.35 11.15
C LEU A 69 2.44 -7.12 11.88
N ALA A 70 2.31 -7.51 13.15
CA ALA A 70 1.12 -7.21 13.93
C ALA A 70 0.90 -5.69 14.05
N ALA A 71 2.01 -4.93 14.14
CA ALA A 71 1.98 -3.47 14.08
C ALA A 71 1.90 -2.98 12.63
N PRO A 72 1.12 -1.92 12.34
CA PRO A 72 1.12 -1.29 11.02
C PRO A 72 2.51 -0.71 10.68
N PRO A 73 2.85 -0.54 9.38
CA PRO A 73 4.14 0.04 8.98
C PRO A 73 4.42 1.43 9.55
N ASN A 74 3.36 2.25 9.70
CA ASN A 74 3.42 3.59 10.27
C ASN A 74 2.07 3.98 10.91
N GLY A 75 2.01 5.17 11.49
CA GLY A 75 0.82 5.70 12.17
C GLY A 75 -0.30 6.22 11.24
N SER A 76 -0.18 6.09 9.92
CA SER A 76 -1.20 6.57 8.98
C SER A 76 -2.48 5.74 9.07
N GLU A 77 -3.64 6.40 9.01
CA GLU A 77 -4.94 5.73 8.88
C GLU A 77 -5.01 4.86 7.62
N PHE A 78 -4.20 5.15 6.59
CA PHE A 78 -4.09 4.29 5.41
C PHE A 78 -3.71 2.85 5.76
N CYS A 79 -2.78 2.65 6.68
CA CYS A 79 -2.29 1.33 7.08
C CYS A 79 -3.35 0.49 7.82
N LYS A 80 -4.46 1.09 8.23
CA LYS A 80 -5.61 0.40 8.85
C LYS A 80 -6.67 -0.03 7.84
N LYS A 81 -6.64 0.49 6.61
CA LYS A 81 -7.56 0.10 5.53
C LYS A 81 -6.90 -0.78 4.46
N ALA A 82 -5.58 -0.74 4.36
CA ALA A 82 -4.83 -1.52 3.38
C ALA A 82 -4.52 -2.94 3.89
N THR A 83 -4.43 -3.89 2.95
CA THR A 83 -3.92 -5.24 3.19
C THR A 83 -2.47 -5.29 2.72
N GLU A 84 -1.59 -5.65 3.62
CA GLU A 84 -0.15 -5.75 3.39
C GLU A 84 0.25 -7.22 3.18
N VAL A 85 1.08 -7.50 2.19
CA VAL A 85 1.66 -8.82 1.93
C VAL A 85 3.17 -8.67 1.86
N VAL A 86 3.87 -9.42 2.72
CA VAL A 86 5.34 -9.47 2.77
C VAL A 86 5.78 -10.86 2.33
N LYS A 87 6.68 -10.91 1.35
CA LYS A 87 7.30 -12.15 0.86
C LYS A 87 8.80 -12.07 1.09
N ILE A 88 9.37 -13.18 1.56
CA ILE A 88 10.79 -13.32 1.78
C ILE A 88 11.24 -14.62 1.11
N SER A 89 12.29 -14.53 0.29
CA SER A 89 12.88 -15.69 -0.38
C SER A 89 14.39 -15.60 -0.39
N ALA A 90 15.06 -16.75 -0.44
CA ALA A 90 16.50 -16.81 -0.68
C ALA A 90 16.85 -16.14 -2.02
N TYR A 91 17.99 -15.45 -2.09
CA TYR A 91 18.51 -14.82 -3.31
C TYR A 91 19.94 -15.32 -3.59
N PRO A 92 20.34 -15.55 -4.87
CA PRO A 92 19.58 -15.33 -6.11
C PRO A 92 18.64 -16.48 -6.49
N THR A 93 18.79 -17.65 -5.87
CA THR A 93 18.01 -18.84 -6.19
C THR A 93 17.02 -19.12 -5.05
N PRO A 94 15.72 -18.87 -5.24
CA PRO A 94 14.70 -19.15 -4.22
C PRO A 94 14.59 -20.64 -3.91
N ASN A 95 14.37 -20.97 -2.64
CA ASN A 95 14.02 -22.33 -2.19
C ASN A 95 12.71 -22.30 -1.40
N GLY A 96 11.65 -21.87 -2.10
CA GLY A 96 10.37 -21.52 -1.52
C GLY A 96 10.26 -20.04 -1.14
N VAL A 97 9.07 -19.66 -0.69
CA VAL A 97 8.74 -18.29 -0.28
C VAL A 97 8.08 -18.33 1.08
N THR A 98 8.62 -17.58 2.03
CA THR A 98 7.92 -17.27 3.28
C THR A 98 7.04 -16.07 3.02
N GLN A 99 5.72 -16.24 3.13
CA GLN A 99 4.75 -15.19 2.85
C GLN A 99 3.86 -14.93 4.06
N PHE A 100 3.67 -13.66 4.36
CA PHE A 100 2.75 -13.17 5.36
C PHE A 100 1.73 -12.24 4.74
N THR A 101 0.49 -12.30 5.21
CA THR A 101 -0.57 -11.34 4.90
C THR A 101 -1.05 -10.69 6.19
N ARG A 102 -0.93 -9.37 6.27
CA ARG A 102 -1.53 -8.54 7.30
C ARG A 102 -2.80 -7.91 6.74
N SER A 103 -3.97 -8.32 7.23
CA SER A 103 -5.24 -7.71 6.87
C SER A 103 -5.43 -6.34 7.53
N SER A 104 -6.38 -5.57 7.03
CA SER A 104 -6.73 -4.22 7.53
C SER A 104 -7.04 -4.18 9.03
N ASN A 105 -7.62 -5.26 9.58
CA ASN A 105 -7.90 -5.43 11.01
C ASN A 105 -6.64 -5.72 11.88
N GLY A 106 -5.45 -5.79 11.27
CA GLY A 106 -4.19 -6.09 11.97
C GLY A 106 -3.91 -7.57 12.20
N THR A 107 -4.79 -8.48 11.78
CA THR A 107 -4.52 -9.93 11.84
C THR A 107 -3.42 -10.29 10.84
N VAL A 108 -2.42 -11.04 11.30
CA VAL A 108 -1.32 -11.55 10.45
C VAL A 108 -1.47 -13.04 10.26
N THR A 109 -1.54 -13.46 9.00
CA THR A 109 -1.59 -14.86 8.58
C THR A 109 -0.29 -15.24 7.90
N THR A 110 0.33 -16.34 8.32
CA THR A 110 1.45 -16.95 7.60
C THR A 110 0.87 -17.83 6.49
N ASN A 111 1.03 -17.41 5.22
CA ASN A 111 0.47 -18.11 4.07
C ASN A 111 1.34 -19.28 3.62
N SER A 112 2.66 -19.12 3.72
CA SER A 112 3.63 -20.14 3.36
C SER A 112 4.95 -19.89 4.08
N THR A 113 5.74 -20.95 4.25
CA THR A 113 7.11 -20.88 4.80
C THR A 113 8.06 -21.53 3.82
N ALA A 114 9.14 -20.83 3.46
CA ALA A 114 10.21 -21.39 2.65
C ALA A 114 10.94 -22.50 3.43
N THR A 115 11.48 -23.49 2.71
CA THR A 115 12.29 -24.56 3.32
C THR A 115 13.59 -24.00 3.89
N SER A 116 14.17 -22.99 3.21
CA SER A 116 15.31 -22.23 3.68
C SER A 116 15.35 -20.86 3.01
N LEU A 117 15.64 -19.81 3.78
CA LEU A 117 15.87 -18.46 3.28
C LEU A 117 17.36 -18.18 2.99
N GLY A 118 18.23 -19.18 3.18
CA GLY A 118 19.68 -19.01 3.05
C GLY A 118 20.31 -18.25 4.23
N SER A 119 21.61 -17.96 4.13
CA SER A 119 22.41 -17.38 5.21
C SER A 119 23.10 -16.06 4.84
N SER A 120 22.96 -15.59 3.60
CA SER A 120 23.72 -14.45 3.07
C SER A 120 22.85 -13.35 2.49
N LEU A 121 21.93 -13.67 1.58
CA LEU A 121 21.08 -12.71 0.89
C LEU A 121 19.64 -13.21 0.87
N VAL A 122 18.70 -12.31 1.18
CA VAL A 122 17.27 -12.54 0.99
C VAL A 122 16.69 -11.44 0.13
N GLN A 123 15.76 -11.82 -0.75
CA GLN A 123 14.88 -10.87 -1.43
C GLN A 123 13.64 -10.70 -0.57
N VAL A 124 13.25 -9.44 -0.34
CA VAL A 124 12.06 -9.06 0.38
C VAL A 124 11.17 -8.24 -0.54
N ASP A 125 9.98 -8.77 -0.81
CA ASP A 125 8.94 -8.05 -1.54
C ASP A 125 7.86 -7.62 -0.55
N VAL A 126 7.60 -6.31 -0.49
CA VAL A 126 6.51 -5.74 0.30
C VAL A 126 5.49 -5.18 -0.67
N SER A 127 4.24 -5.60 -0.52
CA SER A 127 3.12 -5.09 -1.30
C SER A 127 1.99 -4.67 -0.38
N THR A 128 1.27 -3.62 -0.75
CA THR A 128 0.07 -3.15 -0.09
C THR A 128 -1.05 -3.04 -1.11
N SER A 129 -2.27 -3.35 -0.71
CA SER A 129 -3.45 -3.31 -1.59
C SER A 129 -4.63 -2.67 -0.87
N TRP A 130 -5.38 -1.84 -1.58
CA TRP A 130 -6.54 -1.11 -1.04
C TRP A 130 -7.56 -0.81 -2.14
N ASN A 131 -8.77 -0.46 -1.74
CA ASN A 131 -9.81 0.01 -2.65
C ASN A 131 -9.92 1.53 -2.55
N MET A 132 -9.85 2.23 -3.68
CA MET A 132 -10.18 3.66 -3.77
C MET A 132 -11.67 3.89 -3.56
N LEU A 133 -12.05 5.15 -3.35
CA LEU A 133 -13.44 5.59 -3.43
C LEU A 133 -14.05 5.12 -4.76
N ALA A 134 -15.27 4.55 -4.71
CA ALA A 134 -15.95 3.84 -5.81
C ALA A 134 -15.43 2.41 -6.12
N GLY A 135 -14.63 1.81 -5.24
CA GLY A 135 -14.35 0.37 -5.24
C GLY A 135 -13.26 -0.10 -6.22
N ARG A 136 -12.54 0.82 -6.86
CA ARG A 136 -11.42 0.45 -7.73
C ARG A 136 -10.25 -0.05 -6.88
N ALA A 137 -9.88 -1.32 -7.08
CA ALA A 137 -8.70 -1.92 -6.44
C ALA A 137 -7.39 -1.27 -6.93
N ARG A 138 -6.46 -1.08 -6.00
CA ARG A 138 -5.12 -0.54 -6.19
C ARG A 138 -4.12 -1.34 -5.38
N SER A 139 -2.88 -1.32 -5.83
CA SER A 139 -1.77 -1.94 -5.14
C SER A 139 -0.49 -1.15 -5.38
N GLU A 140 0.38 -1.15 -4.39
CA GLU A 140 1.76 -0.67 -4.49
C GLU A 140 2.71 -1.73 -3.99
N GLN A 141 3.89 -1.81 -4.58
CA GLN A 141 4.88 -2.83 -4.24
C GLN A 141 6.30 -2.28 -4.36
N THR A 142 7.18 -2.75 -3.48
CA THR A 142 8.62 -2.59 -3.58
C THR A 142 9.32 -3.92 -3.37
N SER A 143 10.51 -4.04 -3.94
CA SER A 143 11.39 -5.19 -3.78
C SER A 143 12.77 -4.73 -3.37
N THR A 144 13.37 -5.39 -2.40
CA THR A 144 14.73 -5.10 -1.94
C THR A 144 15.51 -6.38 -1.67
N ILE A 145 16.83 -6.30 -1.79
CA ILE A 145 17.74 -7.38 -1.41
C ILE A 145 18.43 -6.96 -0.12
N ILE A 146 18.32 -7.79 0.92
CA ILE A 146 18.93 -7.57 2.23
C ILE A 146 20.02 -8.60 2.45
N SER A 147 21.22 -8.14 2.82
CA SER A 147 22.38 -8.98 3.09
C SER A 147 22.61 -9.21 4.58
N ASN A 148 23.29 -10.31 4.92
CA ASN A 148 23.78 -10.63 6.25
C ASN A 148 25.08 -9.85 6.58
N GLY A 149 25.08 -8.55 6.29
CA GLY A 149 26.18 -7.66 6.61
C GLY A 149 26.06 -7.09 8.02
N THR A 150 27.19 -6.74 8.64
CA THR A 150 27.22 -6.01 9.90
C THR A 150 26.62 -4.62 9.69
N LYS A 151 25.54 -4.30 10.38
CA LYS A 151 24.95 -2.97 10.36
C LYS A 151 25.84 -2.04 11.18
N LYS A 152 26.31 -0.96 10.55
CA LYS A 152 27.06 0.10 11.23
C LYS A 152 26.09 1.07 11.90
#